data_AF-A0A914PZF0-F1
#
_entry.id   AF-A0A914PZF0-F1
#
_cell.length_a   1.000
_cell.length_b   1.000
_cell.length_c   1.000
_cell.angle_alpha   90.00
_cell.angle_beta   90.00
_cell.angle_gamma   90.00
#
_symmetry.space_group_name_H-M   'P 1'
#
loop_
_entity.id
_entity.type
_entity.pdbx_description
1 polymer ?
#
loop_
_entity_poly.entity_id
_entity_poly.type
_entity_poly.pdbx_seq_one_letter_code
_entity_poly.pdbx_strand_id
1 'polypeptide(L)'
;MKPHESIYRLTTDRLALRPSECIFVDSQKIHCDTAKHLGMRTIFALANEREYTLCELEDMLNEDALSDESNSYESDSDSTEQSS
;
A
#
# COMPACT_ATOMS: atom_id res chain seq x y z
N MET A 1 9.81 11.02 18.00
CA MET A 1 8.42 11.44 17.68
C MET A 1 8.36 11.79 16.19
N LYS A 2 7.20 11.72 15.54
CA LYS A 2 7.04 12.24 14.17
C LYS A 2 7.44 13.73 14.16
N PRO A 3 8.06 14.25 13.07
CA PRO A 3 8.33 13.62 11.78
C PRO A 3 9.66 12.85 11.70
N HIS A 4 10.31 12.49 12.82
CA HIS A 4 11.59 11.78 12.73
C HIS A 4 11.41 10.38 12.11
N GLU A 5 12.13 10.07 11.02
CA GLU A 5 11.97 8.84 10.24
C GLU A 5 12.00 7.55 11.07
N SER A 6 12.79 7.53 12.15
CA SER A 6 12.97 6.33 12.99
C SER A 6 11.65 5.79 13.56
N ILE A 7 10.63 6.64 13.76
CA ILE A 7 9.34 6.16 14.28
C ILE A 7 8.53 5.41 13.21
N TYR A 8 8.62 5.82 11.95
CA TYR A 8 7.94 5.16 10.83
C TYR A 8 8.59 3.81 10.56
N ARG A 9 9.94 3.78 10.53
CA ARG A 9 10.72 2.53 10.36
C ARG A 9 10.44 1.55 11.49
N LEU A 10 10.46 2.02 12.75
CA LEU A 10 10.09 1.19 13.90
C LEU A 10 8.67 0.61 13.78
N THR A 11 7.74 1.37 13.20
CA THR A 11 6.35 0.93 13.02
C THR A 11 6.27 -0.16 11.95
N THR A 12 6.86 0.06 10.77
CA THR A 12 6.90 -0.94 9.69
C THR A 12 7.62 -2.21 10.11
N ASP A 13 8.73 -2.09 10.84
CA ASP A 13 9.50 -3.23 11.35
C ASP A 13 8.65 -4.07 12.32
N ARG A 14 7.90 -3.42 13.23
CA ARG A 14 7.02 -4.11 14.18
C ARG A 14 5.83 -4.80 13.52
N LEU A 15 5.34 -4.23 12.42
CA LEU A 15 4.24 -4.80 11.65
C LEU A 15 4.71 -5.83 10.62
N ALA A 16 6.03 -6.01 10.44
CA ALA A 16 6.62 -6.83 9.39
C ALA A 16 6.11 -6.47 7.97
N LEU A 17 5.90 -5.18 7.72
CA LEU A 17 5.44 -4.64 6.43
C LEU A 17 6.53 -3.79 5.79
N ARG A 18 6.55 -3.74 4.46
CA ARG A 18 7.31 -2.73 3.70
C ARG A 18 6.55 -1.41 3.73
N PRO A 19 7.24 -0.24 3.69
CA PRO A 19 6.55 1.05 3.56
C PRO A 19 5.56 1.11 2.39
N SER A 20 5.87 0.46 1.26
CA SER A 20 4.99 0.39 0.09
C SER A 20 3.67 -0.34 0.32
N GLU A 21 3.61 -1.21 1.35
CA GLU A 21 2.40 -1.94 1.75
C GLU A 21 1.56 -1.17 2.77
N CYS A 22 1.97 0.07 3.09
CA CYS A 22 1.30 0.89 4.10
C CYS A 22 0.57 2.08 3.46
N ILE A 23 -0.62 2.37 3.97
CA ILE A 23 -1.33 3.64 3.79
C ILE A 23 -1.24 4.40 5.11
N PHE A 24 -0.64 5.59 5.08
CA PHE A 24 -0.47 6.45 6.26
C PHE A 24 -1.45 7.63 6.22
N VAL A 25 -2.28 7.75 7.25
CA VAL A 25 -3.32 8.80 7.35
C VAL A 25 -3.00 9.73 8.53
N ASP A 26 -2.88 11.03 8.28
CA ASP A 26 -2.59 12.02 9.34
C ASP A 26 -3.13 13.41 8.97
N SER A 27 -3.44 14.21 9.98
CA SER A 27 -3.94 15.59 9.82
C SER A 27 -2.82 16.65 9.81
N GLN A 28 -1.55 16.24 9.89
CA GLN A 28 -0.40 17.12 9.74
C GLN A 28 0.40 16.78 8.49
N LYS A 29 0.45 17.73 7.55
CA LYS A 29 1.09 17.54 6.24
C LYS A 29 2.54 17.07 6.34
N ILE A 30 3.31 17.60 7.30
CA ILE A 30 4.72 17.22 7.49
C ILE A 30 4.90 15.74 7.87
N HIS A 31 3.93 15.14 8.54
CA HIS A 31 3.95 13.71 8.85
C HIS A 31 3.70 12.88 7.58
N CYS A 32 2.77 13.30 6.74
CA CYS A 32 2.49 12.67 5.45
C CYS A 32 3.70 12.80 4.52
N ASP A 33 4.31 13.98 4.42
CA ASP A 33 5.49 14.19 3.57
C ASP A 33 6.66 13.27 3.95
N THR A 34 6.88 13.06 5.25
CA THR A 34 7.89 12.10 5.74
C THR A 34 7.52 10.66 5.41
N ALA A 35 6.28 10.24 5.66
CA ALA A 35 5.82 8.90 5.33
C ALA A 35 5.95 8.60 3.82
N LYS A 36 5.60 9.58 2.98
CA LYS A 36 5.74 9.51 1.53
C LYS A 36 7.20 9.41 1.09
N HIS A 37 8.11 10.17 1.72
CA HIS A 37 9.55 10.06 1.47
C HIS A 37 10.09 8.65 1.76
N LEU A 38 9.50 7.96 2.74
CA LEU A 38 9.87 6.60 3.12
C LEU A 38 9.22 5.51 2.24
N GLY A 39 8.38 5.90 1.27
CA GLY A 39 7.74 4.99 0.32
C GLY A 39 6.34 4.54 0.71
N MET A 40 5.70 5.17 1.70
CA MET A 40 4.29 4.92 2.02
C MET A 40 3.37 5.69 1.07
N ARG A 41 2.19 5.12 0.79
CA ARG A 41 1.06 5.93 0.31
C ARG A 41 0.50 6.74 1.47
N THR A 42 0.00 7.95 1.20
CA THR A 42 -0.38 8.88 2.26
C THR A 42 -1.65 9.63 1.94
N ILE A 43 -2.52 9.79 2.93
CA ILE A 43 -3.73 10.61 2.87
C ILE A 43 -3.59 11.74 3.89
N PHE A 44 -3.78 12.98 3.46
CA PHE A 44 -3.80 14.14 4.34
C PHE A 44 -5.23 14.40 4.81
N ALA A 45 -5.54 14.01 6.05
CA ALA A 45 -6.90 14.00 6.56
C ALA A 45 -7.26 15.31 7.27
N LEU A 46 -8.04 16.16 6.60
CA LEU A 46 -8.60 17.38 7.19
C LEU A 46 -9.90 17.08 7.93
N ALA A 47 -10.11 17.74 9.07
CA ALA A 47 -11.28 17.49 9.93
C ALA A 47 -12.63 17.76 9.24
N ASN A 48 -12.65 18.66 8.26
CA ASN A 48 -13.82 19.03 7.47
C ASN A 48 -13.96 18.25 6.15
N GLU A 49 -13.10 17.26 5.89
CA GLU A 49 -13.03 16.51 4.62
C GLU A 49 -13.06 15.00 4.88
N ARG A 50 -13.88 14.57 5.83
CA ARG A 50 -14.00 13.16 6.23
C ARG A 50 -14.42 12.28 5.06
N GLU A 51 -15.46 12.68 4.34
CA GLU A 51 -16.01 11.91 3.21
C GLU A 51 -14.95 11.73 2.12
N TYR A 52 -14.19 12.78 1.81
CA TYR A 52 -13.07 12.72 0.88
C TYR A 52 -11.98 11.74 1.36
N THR A 53 -11.58 11.82 2.63
CA THR A 53 -10.58 10.93 3.23
C THR A 53 -10.99 9.45 3.12
N LEU A 54 -12.29 9.16 3.33
CA LEU A 54 -12.82 7.81 3.24
C LEU A 54 -12.85 7.31 1.79
N CYS A 55 -13.31 8.12 0.84
CA CYS A 55 -13.27 7.76 -0.58
C CYS A 55 -11.85 7.48 -1.06
N GLU A 56 -10.88 8.35 -0.73
CA GLU A 56 -9.48 8.15 -1.13
C GLU A 56 -8.89 6.87 -0.51
N LEU A 57 -9.24 6.55 0.74
CA LEU A 57 -8.81 5.32 1.39
C LEU A 57 -9.44 4.08 0.75
N GLU A 58 -10.73 4.12 0.43
CA GLU A 58 -11.43 3.04 -0.27
C GLU A 58 -10.82 2.78 -1.65
N ASP A 59 -10.53 3.85 -2.41
CA ASP A 59 -9.89 3.75 -3.73
C ASP A 59 -8.52 3.08 -3.62
N MET A 60 -7.65 3.52 -2.70
CA MET A 60 -6.31 2.94 -2.52
C MET A 60 -6.33 1.47 -2.10
N LEU A 61 -7.31 1.06 -1.28
CA LEU A 61 -7.45 -0.33 -0.86
C LEU A 61 -7.98 -1.23 -1.99
N ASN A 62 -8.84 -0.70 -2.86
CA ASN A 62 -9.39 -1.42 -4.00
C ASN A 62 -8.36 -1.62 -5.13
N GLU A 63 -7.44 -0.67 -5.32
CA GLU A 63 -6.32 -0.81 -6.27
C GLU A 63 -5.47 -2.05 -5.97
N ASP A 64 -5.20 -2.30 -4.69
CA ASP A 64 -4.40 -3.47 -4.27
C ASP A 64 -5.15 -4.78 -4.54
N ALA A 65 -6.46 -4.82 -4.26
CA ALA A 65 -7.29 -6.01 -4.49
C ALA A 65 -7.39 -6.42 -5.97
N LEU A 66 -7.35 -5.45 -6.89
CA LEU A 66 -7.38 -5.71 -8.34
C LEU A 66 -6.03 -6.20 -8.89
N SER A 67 -4.94 -5.98 -8.16
CA SER A 67 -3.60 -6.42 -8.59
C SER A 67 -3.34 -7.91 -8.35
N ASP A 68 -3.98 -8.51 -7.33
CA ASP A 68 -3.79 -9.92 -6.95
C ASP A 68 -4.49 -10.92 -7.89
N GLU A 69 -5.63 -10.56 -8.49
CA GLU A 69 -6.41 -11.47 -9.37
C GLU A 69 -5.78 -11.72 -10.74
N SER A 70 -4.73 -10.97 -11.11
CA SER A 70 -4.09 -11.07 -12.42
C SER A 70 -2.99 -12.14 -12.53
N ASN A 71 -2.68 -12.88 -11.46
CA ASN A 71 -1.52 -13.78 -11.39
C ASN A 71 -1.86 -15.29 -11.26
N SER A 72 -3.08 -15.72 -11.61
CA SER A 72 -3.54 -17.12 -11.40
C SER A 72 -3.73 -17.97 -12.67
N TYR A 73 -3.30 -17.50 -13.86
CA TYR A 73 -3.42 -18.26 -15.11
C TYR A 73 -2.11 -18.40 -15.89
N GLU A 74 -1.08 -19.04 -15.30
CA GLU A 74 -0.11 -19.80 -16.10
C GLU A 74 0.25 -21.09 -15.33
N SER A 75 -0.35 -22.20 -15.73
CA SER A 75 0.10 -23.55 -15.36
C SER A 75 -0.21 -24.51 -16.50
N ASP A 76 0.86 -24.82 -17.22
CA ASP A 76 1.19 -26.08 -17.88
C ASP A 76 0.20 -26.68 -18.89
N SER A 77 0.56 -26.54 -20.16
CA SER A 77 0.24 -27.52 -21.20
C SER A 77 1.45 -27.72 -22.11
N ASP A 78 2.53 -28.28 -21.55
CA ASP A 78 3.53 -28.98 -22.35
C ASP A 78 3.78 -30.36 -21.75
N SER A 79 3.36 -31.39 -22.47
CA SER A 79 4.04 -32.68 -22.60
C SER A 79 3.32 -33.55 -23.66
N THR A 80 3.98 -33.73 -24.81
CA THR A 80 4.40 -35.04 -25.38
C THR A 80 3.37 -36.21 -25.35
N GLU A 81 3.10 -37.02 -26.38
CA GLU A 81 3.82 -37.56 -27.54
C GLU A 81 2.79 -38.10 -28.55
N GLN A 82 3.12 -38.18 -29.83
CA GLN A 82 2.87 -39.43 -30.58
C GLN A 82 3.83 -39.52 -31.78
N SER A 83 4.77 -40.45 -31.65
CA SER A 83 5.67 -40.92 -32.70
C SER A 83 5.09 -42.15 -33.41
N SER A 84 5.49 -42.29 -34.67
CA SER A 84 5.37 -43.45 -35.60
C SER A 84 4.11 -43.55 -36.45
#